data_AF-A0ABD6AX61-F1
#
_entry.id   AF-A0ABD6AX61-F1
#
_cell.length_a   1.000
_cell.length_b   1.000
_cell.length_c   1.000
_cell.angle_alpha   90.00
_cell.angle_beta   90.00
_cell.angle_gamma   90.00
#
_symmetry.space_group_name_H-M   'P 1'
#
loop_
_entity.id
_entity.type
_entity.pdbx_description
1 polymer ?
#
loop_
_entity_poly.entity_id
_entity_poly.type
_entity_poly.pdbx_seq_one_letter_code
_entity_poly.pdbx_strand_id
1 'polypeptide(L)'
;MSRTSTYSSTHAPTTRRVDSNWWQLVALAGAFFVLAYLVGLFVFVAVFASFLFGVAGGPPELLVGGFGLVFVVVAVFVLAGIVLGLLLPVALYYDAAAVDEAAVGWSPDPTLYAVVGVAGLFVQGLQPAVAFYYLYKRRQAVGTP
;
A
#
# COMPACT_ATOMS: atom_id res chain seq x y z
N MET A 1 -33.94 -24.53 51.06
CA MET A 1 -34.27 -23.81 49.81
C MET A 1 -32.98 -23.59 49.04
N SER A 2 -32.71 -24.43 48.05
CA SER A 2 -31.42 -24.48 47.34
C SER A 2 -31.61 -23.86 45.95
N ARG A 3 -31.01 -22.69 45.70
CA ARG A 3 -31.06 -22.04 44.38
C ARG A 3 -30.02 -22.67 43.46
N THR A 4 -30.49 -23.49 42.53
CA THR A 4 -29.72 -23.94 41.37
C THR A 4 -29.52 -22.74 40.45
N SER A 5 -28.29 -22.23 40.34
CA SER A 5 -27.93 -21.22 39.32
C SER A 5 -27.54 -21.94 38.04
N THR A 6 -28.44 -21.97 37.08
CA THR A 6 -28.19 -22.45 35.71
C THR A 6 -27.41 -21.38 34.96
N TYR A 7 -26.09 -21.55 34.82
CA TYR A 7 -25.30 -20.74 33.88
C TYR A 7 -25.62 -21.20 32.46
N SER A 8 -26.48 -20.45 31.78
CA SER A 8 -26.67 -20.57 30.33
C SER A 8 -25.58 -19.78 29.64
N SER A 9 -24.40 -20.39 29.45
CA SER A 9 -23.36 -19.83 28.58
C SER A 9 -23.76 -20.03 27.13
N THR A 10 -24.63 -19.17 26.62
CA THR A 10 -24.91 -19.07 25.20
C THR A 10 -23.66 -18.51 24.52
N HIS A 11 -22.76 -19.39 24.06
CA HIS A 11 -21.75 -19.01 23.08
C HIS A 11 -22.49 -18.69 21.78
N ALA A 12 -22.81 -17.40 21.59
CA ALA A 12 -23.18 -16.89 20.30
C ALA A 12 -22.08 -17.26 19.29
N PRO A 13 -22.41 -17.70 18.06
CA PRO A 13 -21.41 -17.90 17.04
C PRO A 13 -20.77 -16.53 16.78
N THR A 14 -19.54 -16.34 17.27
CA THR A 14 -18.73 -15.20 16.88
C THR A 14 -18.56 -15.29 15.38
N THR A 15 -19.29 -14.47 14.64
CA THR A 15 -19.02 -14.27 13.22
C THR A 15 -17.56 -13.85 13.13
N ARG A 16 -16.70 -14.72 12.59
CA ARG A 16 -15.25 -14.46 12.46
C ARG A 16 -15.07 -13.24 11.55
N ARG A 17 -14.91 -12.06 12.15
CA ARG A 17 -14.73 -10.77 11.46
C ARG A 17 -13.30 -10.33 11.69
N VAL A 18 -12.59 -9.99 10.61
CA VAL A 18 -11.25 -9.41 10.69
C VAL A 18 -11.39 -7.95 11.12
N ASP A 19 -11.00 -7.64 12.36
CA ASP A 19 -10.97 -6.26 12.87
C ASP A 19 -9.59 -5.65 12.64
N SER A 20 -9.34 -5.19 11.41
CA SER A 20 -8.12 -4.48 11.05
C SER A 20 -8.43 -3.40 10.03
N ASN A 21 -7.88 -2.21 10.27
CA ASN A 21 -7.90 -1.08 9.33
C ASN A 21 -6.60 -0.95 8.54
N TRP A 22 -5.59 -1.79 8.82
CA TRP A 22 -4.28 -1.73 8.16
C TRP A 22 -4.36 -1.98 6.65
N TRP A 23 -5.34 -2.76 6.18
CA TRP A 23 -5.62 -2.92 4.76
C TRP A 23 -5.83 -1.60 4.01
N GLN A 24 -6.34 -0.55 4.68
CA GLN A 24 -6.51 0.78 4.07
C GLN A 24 -5.16 1.41 3.74
N LEU A 25 -4.17 1.25 4.61
CA LEU A 25 -2.81 1.71 4.36
C LEU A 25 -2.14 0.88 3.26
N VAL A 26 -2.39 -0.44 3.20
CA VAL A 26 -1.92 -1.29 2.09
C VAL A 26 -2.52 -0.81 0.75
N ALA A 27 -3.82 -0.51 0.72
CA ALA A 27 -4.50 0.01 -0.46
C ALA A 27 -4.01 1.40 -0.87
N LEU A 28 -3.86 2.31 0.09
CA LEU A 28 -3.33 3.65 -0.13
C LEU A 28 -1.91 3.60 -0.69
N ALA A 29 -1.02 2.81 -0.09
CA ALA A 29 0.36 2.65 -0.56
C ALA A 29 0.41 2.06 -1.97
N GLY A 30 -0.34 0.98 -2.22
CA GLY A 30 -0.42 0.36 -3.56
C GLY A 30 -0.90 1.33 -4.64
N ALA A 31 -1.99 2.06 -4.37
CA ALA A 31 -2.53 3.06 -5.29
C ALA A 31 -1.56 4.24 -5.49
N PHE A 32 -0.93 4.71 -4.41
CA PHE A 32 0.07 5.77 -4.45
C PHE A 32 1.25 5.40 -5.35
N PHE A 33 1.82 4.19 -5.22
CA PHE A 33 2.97 3.80 -6.05
C PHE A 33 2.61 3.69 -7.53
N VAL A 34 1.42 3.20 -7.86
CA VAL A 34 0.93 3.21 -9.26
C VAL A 34 0.83 4.64 -9.77
N LEU A 35 0.20 5.54 -9.01
CA LEU A 35 0.08 6.94 -9.38
C LEU A 35 1.45 7.61 -9.54
N ALA A 36 2.37 7.37 -8.60
CA ALA A 36 3.73 7.91 -8.64
C ALA A 36 4.49 7.42 -9.89
N TYR A 37 4.34 6.17 -10.30
CA TYR A 37 4.93 5.66 -11.54
C TYR A 37 4.31 6.29 -12.79
N LEU A 38 2.99 6.50 -12.81
CA LEU A 38 2.32 7.17 -13.93
C LEU A 38 2.76 8.64 -14.06
N VAL A 39 2.81 9.36 -12.95
CA VAL A 39 3.30 10.75 -12.91
C VAL A 39 4.78 10.81 -13.29
N GLY A 40 5.60 9.92 -12.75
CA GLY A 40 7.02 9.83 -13.09
C GLY A 40 7.26 9.53 -14.56
N LEU A 41 6.50 8.61 -15.14
CA LEU A 41 6.55 8.30 -16.58
C LEU A 41 6.14 9.51 -17.42
N PHE A 42 5.06 10.19 -17.05
CA PHE A 42 4.61 11.38 -17.75
C PHE A 42 5.67 12.48 -17.73
N VAL A 43 6.24 12.78 -16.55
CA VAL A 43 7.32 13.76 -16.39
C VAL A 43 8.52 13.34 -17.22
N PHE A 44 8.97 12.09 -17.11
CA PHE A 44 10.10 11.57 -17.89
C PHE A 44 9.89 11.78 -19.40
N VAL A 45 8.74 11.39 -19.94
CA VAL A 45 8.42 11.56 -21.36
C VAL A 45 8.39 13.04 -21.75
N ALA A 46 7.77 13.90 -20.95
CA ALA A 46 7.70 15.33 -21.22
C ALA A 46 9.10 15.97 -21.28
N VAL A 47 9.93 15.73 -20.26
CA VAL A 47 11.30 16.25 -20.20
C VAL A 47 12.15 15.70 -21.34
N PHE A 48 12.09 14.39 -21.56
CA PHE A 48 12.89 13.73 -22.58
C PHE A 48 12.50 14.16 -24.00
N ALA A 49 11.20 14.31 -24.28
CA ALA A 49 10.73 14.83 -25.56
C ALA A 49 11.15 16.29 -25.77
N SER A 50 11.03 17.16 -24.75
CA SER A 50 11.50 18.54 -24.84
C SER A 50 12.99 18.62 -25.16
N PHE A 51 13.80 17.74 -24.58
CA PHE A 51 15.23 17.61 -24.88
C PHE A 51 15.49 17.15 -26.32
N LEU A 52 14.81 16.08 -26.78
CA LEU A 52 15.02 15.53 -28.12
C LEU A 52 14.61 16.48 -29.25
N PHE A 53 13.53 17.23 -29.05
CA PHE A 53 12.95 18.09 -30.08
C PHE A 53 13.33 19.58 -29.93
N GLY A 54 14.16 19.93 -28.93
CA GLY A 54 14.64 21.30 -28.71
C GLY A 54 13.51 22.30 -28.38
N VAL A 55 12.40 21.83 -27.82
CA VAL A 55 11.17 22.62 -27.59
C VAL A 55 11.29 23.48 -26.31
N ALA A 56 12.15 23.07 -25.38
CA ALA A 56 12.52 23.88 -24.23
C ALA A 56 13.90 24.48 -24.45
N GLY A 57 14.08 25.75 -24.09
CA GLY A 57 15.39 26.41 -24.10
C GLY A 57 16.43 25.68 -23.24
N GLY A 58 17.66 26.19 -23.20
CA GLY A 58 18.78 25.59 -22.50
C GLY A 58 18.54 25.35 -20.99
N PRO A 59 19.49 24.68 -20.31
CA PRO A 59 19.40 24.32 -18.90
C PRO A 59 18.96 25.45 -17.93
N PRO A 60 19.36 26.72 -18.11
CA PRO A 60 18.90 27.81 -17.25
C PRO A 60 17.41 28.13 -17.41
N GLU A 61 16.87 28.10 -18.63
CA GLU A 61 15.45 28.35 -18.90
C GLU A 61 14.57 27.21 -18.37
N LEU A 62 15.10 25.99 -18.32
CA LEU A 62 14.51 24.84 -17.65
C LEU A 62 14.49 24.95 -16.12
N LEU A 63 15.35 25.76 -15.48
CA LEU A 63 15.34 25.93 -14.02
C LEU A 63 14.45 27.09 -13.55
N VAL A 64 14.24 28.10 -14.42
CA VAL A 64 13.49 29.32 -14.09
C VAL A 64 12.03 29.29 -14.61
N GLY A 65 11.71 28.43 -15.59
CA GLY A 65 10.36 28.19 -16.11
C GLY A 65 9.54 27.12 -15.36
N GLY A 66 8.41 26.67 -15.94
CA GLY A 66 7.41 25.75 -15.35
C GLY A 66 7.91 24.41 -14.77
N PHE A 67 9.20 24.09 -14.93
CA PHE A 67 9.91 22.97 -14.31
C PHE A 67 10.16 23.14 -12.80
N GLY A 68 10.18 24.37 -12.26
CA GLY A 68 10.26 24.57 -10.82
C GLY A 68 9.09 23.91 -10.08
N LEU A 69 7.88 23.99 -10.65
CA LEU A 69 6.70 23.29 -10.14
C LEU A 69 6.84 21.77 -10.27
N VAL A 70 7.39 21.28 -11.39
CA VAL A 70 7.67 19.84 -11.59
C VAL A 70 8.61 19.31 -10.51
N PHE A 71 9.66 20.05 -10.18
CA PHE A 71 10.61 19.67 -9.12
C PHE A 71 9.92 19.57 -7.75
N VAL A 72 9.08 20.56 -7.41
CA VAL A 72 8.31 20.54 -6.14
C VAL A 72 7.36 19.34 -6.10
N VAL A 73 6.62 19.07 -7.19
CA VAL A 73 5.72 17.91 -7.28
C VAL A 73 6.50 16.61 -7.10
N VAL A 74 7.61 16.44 -7.83
CA VAL A 74 8.46 15.25 -7.71
C VAL A 74 8.99 15.09 -6.29
N ALA A 75 9.45 16.17 -5.65
CA ALA A 75 9.94 16.13 -4.28
C ALA A 75 8.86 15.67 -3.29
N VAL A 76 7.64 16.19 -3.41
CA VAL A 76 6.49 15.78 -2.58
C VAL A 76 6.18 14.29 -2.78
N PHE A 77 6.15 13.82 -4.03
CA PHE A 77 5.92 12.40 -4.33
C PHE A 77 7.04 11.51 -3.78
N VAL A 78 8.31 11.93 -3.86
CA VAL A 78 9.43 11.17 -3.29
C VAL A 78 9.29 11.06 -1.79
N LEU A 79 9.01 12.16 -1.08
CA LEU A 79 8.84 12.16 0.37
C LEU A 79 7.65 11.28 0.80
N ALA A 80 6.50 11.42 0.15
CA ALA A 80 5.34 10.59 0.41
C ALA A 80 5.63 9.10 0.11
N GLY A 81 6.38 8.81 -0.96
CA GLY A 81 6.78 7.46 -1.32
C GLY A 81 7.73 6.81 -0.32
N ILE A 82 8.65 7.57 0.27
CA ILE A 82 9.49 7.07 1.36
C ILE A 82 8.63 6.70 2.56
N VAL A 83 7.74 7.60 3.00
CA VAL A 83 6.87 7.35 4.15
C VAL A 83 5.98 6.13 3.91
N LEU A 84 5.26 6.09 2.79
CA LEU A 84 4.37 4.97 2.46
C LEU A 84 5.14 3.68 2.22
N GLY A 85 6.34 3.75 1.64
CA GLY A 85 7.19 2.59 1.42
C GLY A 85 7.68 1.95 2.71
N LEU A 86 8.01 2.77 3.72
CA LEU A 86 8.38 2.27 5.05
C LEU A 86 7.17 1.77 5.85
N LEU A 87 5.99 2.35 5.65
CA LEU A 87 4.76 1.92 6.32
C LEU A 87 4.13 0.66 5.71
N LEU A 88 4.34 0.39 4.41
CA LEU A 88 3.73 -0.76 3.74
C LEU A 88 4.11 -2.11 4.38
N PRO A 89 5.38 -2.43 4.70
CA PRO A 89 5.74 -3.67 5.39
C PRO A 89 5.06 -3.81 6.75
N VAL A 90 4.94 -2.71 7.49
CA VAL A 90 4.30 -2.66 8.81
C VAL A 90 2.80 -2.93 8.67
N ALA A 91 2.14 -2.28 7.71
CA ALA A 91 0.72 -2.49 7.43
C ALA A 91 0.43 -3.92 6.98
N LEU A 92 1.28 -4.49 6.12
CA LEU A 92 1.18 -5.87 5.67
C LEU A 92 1.31 -6.86 6.84
N TYR A 93 2.28 -6.67 7.74
CA TYR A 93 2.46 -7.51 8.92
C TYR A 93 1.21 -7.52 9.81
N TYR A 94 0.74 -6.33 10.23
CA TYR A 94 -0.37 -6.24 11.16
C TYR A 94 -1.71 -6.67 10.54
N ASP A 95 -1.96 -6.37 9.27
CA ASP A 95 -3.17 -6.86 8.61
C ASP A 95 -3.13 -8.38 8.42
N ALA A 96 -1.98 -8.95 8.01
CA ALA A 96 -1.82 -10.39 7.85
C ALA A 96 -2.01 -11.13 9.18
N ALA A 97 -1.42 -10.63 10.27
CA ALA A 97 -1.61 -11.21 11.60
C ALA A 97 -3.08 -11.24 12.01
N ALA A 98 -3.81 -10.14 11.80
CA ALA A 98 -5.23 -10.05 12.11
C ALA A 98 -6.08 -11.00 11.24
N VAL A 99 -5.73 -11.17 9.96
CA VAL A 99 -6.40 -12.11 9.06
C VAL A 99 -6.15 -13.57 9.45
N ASP A 100 -4.91 -13.89 9.82
CA ASP A 100 -4.52 -15.23 10.27
C ASP A 100 -5.25 -15.61 11.57
N GLU A 101 -5.28 -14.71 12.55
CA GLU A 101 -5.97 -14.89 13.83
C GLU A 101 -7.49 -15.09 13.65
N ALA A 102 -8.10 -14.40 12.68
CA ALA A 102 -9.52 -14.56 12.39
C ALA A 102 -9.87 -15.90 11.72
N ALA A 103 -8.88 -16.70 11.29
CA ALA A 103 -9.05 -18.03 10.72
C ALA A 103 -10.11 -18.10 9.60
N VAL A 104 -10.10 -17.14 8.67
CA VAL A 104 -11.12 -16.95 7.61
C VAL A 104 -10.86 -17.82 6.36
N GLY A 105 -10.26 -19.00 6.52
CA GLY A 105 -9.97 -19.93 5.42
C GLY A 105 -8.72 -19.58 4.59
N TRP A 106 -8.08 -18.44 4.86
CA TRP A 106 -6.75 -18.09 4.38
C TRP A 106 -5.87 -17.77 5.59
N SER A 107 -4.69 -18.40 5.64
CA SER A 107 -3.68 -18.22 6.69
C SER A 107 -2.44 -17.58 6.07
N PRO A 108 -2.39 -16.24 5.98
CA PRO A 108 -1.21 -15.52 5.50
C PRO A 108 -0.09 -15.58 6.54
N ASP A 109 1.15 -15.83 6.12
CA ASP A 109 2.33 -15.64 6.96
C ASP A 109 2.66 -14.13 7.09
N PRO A 110 2.49 -13.52 8.28
CA PRO A 110 2.73 -12.08 8.45
C PRO A 110 4.19 -11.68 8.23
N THR A 111 5.13 -12.56 8.61
CA THR A 111 6.56 -12.32 8.46
C THR A 111 6.95 -12.33 7.00
N LEU A 112 6.42 -13.29 6.22
CA LEU A 112 6.68 -13.35 4.78
C LEU A 112 6.20 -12.07 4.08
N TYR A 113 4.98 -11.61 4.37
CA TYR A 113 4.46 -10.38 3.76
C TYR A 113 5.25 -9.14 4.17
N ALA A 114 5.71 -9.05 5.41
CA ALA A 114 6.60 -7.99 5.86
C ALA A 114 7.94 -8.00 5.11
N VAL A 115 8.58 -9.16 4.99
CA VAL A 115 9.87 -9.33 4.29
C VAL A 115 9.74 -8.99 2.80
N VAL A 116 8.68 -9.44 2.12
CA VAL A 116 8.41 -9.08 0.72
C VAL A 116 8.13 -7.58 0.59
N GLY A 117 7.43 -6.98 1.54
CA GLY A 117 7.25 -5.54 1.63
C GLY A 117 8.59 -4.79 1.70
N VAL A 118 9.50 -5.22 2.58
CA VAL A 118 10.85 -4.64 2.71
C VAL A 118 11.67 -4.85 1.44
N ALA A 119 11.61 -6.03 0.82
CA ALA A 119 12.26 -6.29 -0.46
C ALA A 119 11.78 -5.31 -1.55
N GLY A 120 10.51 -4.89 -1.48
CA GLY A 120 9.95 -3.88 -2.38
C GLY A 120 10.57 -2.48 -2.28
N LEU A 121 11.33 -2.18 -1.21
CA LEU A 121 12.12 -0.95 -1.15
C LEU A 121 13.28 -0.95 -2.17
N PHE A 122 13.75 -2.13 -2.57
CA PHE A 122 14.91 -2.30 -3.45
C PHE A 122 14.53 -2.80 -4.84
N VAL A 123 13.38 -3.47 -4.97
CA VAL A 123 12.88 -4.01 -6.24
C VAL A 123 11.75 -3.13 -6.76
N GLN A 124 12.05 -2.36 -7.81
CA GLN A 124 11.08 -1.45 -8.41
C GLN A 124 9.84 -2.20 -8.93
N GLY A 125 8.65 -1.67 -8.65
CA GLY A 125 7.37 -2.30 -9.01
C GLY A 125 6.88 -3.37 -8.03
N LEU A 126 7.73 -3.89 -7.15
CA LEU A 126 7.34 -4.97 -6.22
C LEU A 126 6.33 -4.49 -5.17
N GLN A 127 6.44 -3.25 -4.67
CA GLN A 127 5.50 -2.72 -3.67
C GLN A 127 4.04 -2.69 -4.11
N PRO A 128 3.67 -2.06 -5.25
CA PRO A 128 2.30 -2.12 -5.70
C PRO A 128 1.88 -3.56 -6.06
N ALA A 129 2.78 -4.37 -6.62
CA ALA A 129 2.47 -5.76 -6.94
C ALA A 129 2.08 -6.57 -5.69
N VAL A 130 2.88 -6.51 -4.61
CA VAL A 130 2.57 -7.22 -3.35
C VAL A 130 1.32 -6.66 -2.68
N ALA A 131 1.14 -5.32 -2.68
CA ALA A 131 -0.03 -4.69 -2.08
C ALA A 131 -1.33 -5.15 -2.76
N PHE A 132 -1.40 -5.13 -4.09
CA PHE A 132 -2.60 -5.57 -4.81
C PHE A 132 -2.80 -7.08 -4.77
N TYR A 133 -1.72 -7.87 -4.83
CA TYR A 133 -1.82 -9.32 -4.65
C TYR A 133 -2.38 -9.67 -3.27
N TYR A 134 -1.87 -9.04 -2.21
CA TYR A 134 -2.35 -9.21 -0.85
C TYR A 134 -3.83 -8.84 -0.72
N LEU A 135 -4.24 -7.66 -1.23
CA LEU A 135 -5.63 -7.21 -1.17
C LEU A 135 -6.58 -8.11 -1.96
N TYR A 136 -6.14 -8.64 -3.09
CA TYR A 136 -6.89 -9.63 -3.86
C TYR A 136 -7.16 -10.90 -3.04
N LYS A 137 -6.12 -11.47 -2.40
CA LYS A 137 -6.25 -12.66 -1.56
C LYS A 137 -7.09 -12.38 -0.32
N ARG A 138 -6.90 -11.23 0.33
CA ARG A 138 -7.71 -10.77 1.45
C ARG A 138 -9.18 -10.66 1.08
N ARG A 139 -9.49 -10.06 -0.08
CA ARG A 139 -10.87 -9.94 -0.58
C ARG A 139 -11.52 -11.31 -0.81
N GLN A 140 -10.77 -12.30 -1.28
CA GLN A 140 -11.30 -13.66 -1.46
C GLN A 140 -11.65 -14.33 -0.13
N ALA A 141 -10.86 -14.09 0.91
CA ALA A 141 -11.05 -14.72 2.22
C ALA A 141 -12.07 -13.97 3.11
N VAL A 142 -12.02 -12.64 3.10
CA VAL A 142 -12.79 -11.77 4.01
C VAL A 142 -14.02 -11.16 3.33
N GLY A 143 -14.05 -11.12 1.99
CA GLY A 143 -15.06 -10.38 1.23
C GLY A 143 -14.69 -8.91 1.00
N THR A 144 -15.63 -8.15 0.45
CA THR A 144 -15.57 -6.67 0.48
C THR A 144 -15.99 -6.18 1.86
N PRO A 145 -15.50 -5.01 2.33
CA PRO A 145 -16.02 -4.36 3.53
C PRO A 145 -17.54 -4.23 3.50
#